data_AF-A0A015JCC4-F1
#
_entry.id   AF-A0A015JCC4-F1
#
_cell.length_a   1.000
_cell.length_b   1.000
_cell.length_c   1.000
_cell.angle_alpha   90.00
_cell.angle_beta   90.00
_cell.angle_gamma   90.00
#
_symmetry.space_group_name_H-M   'P 1'
#
loop_
_entity.id
_entity.type
_entity.pdbx_description
1 polymer ?
#
loop_
_entity_poly.entity_id
_entity_poly.type
_entity_poly.pdbx_seq_one_letter_code
_entity_poly.pdbx_strand_id
1 'polypeptide(L)'
;MTDNTKLKERLRYLPILGCIIGSTLSKEETIINVYSDIPSTINKIKEENAIAKDVHVYILQILLPKFPPVIVALIPNKGSDSANDITQLHKKLLQEIAPQLGLHILSLGSDGTIVEFRA
;
A
#
# COMPACT_ATOMS: atom_id res chain seq x y z
N MET A 1 -8.75 -6.60 9.76
CA MET A 1 -9.06 -7.35 8.53
C MET A 1 -8.17 -6.82 7.42
N THR A 2 -7.70 -7.69 6.55
CA THR A 2 -6.89 -7.32 5.40
C THR A 2 -7.34 -8.05 4.16
N ASP A 3 -7.14 -7.43 3.00
CA ASP A 3 -7.45 -7.99 1.68
C ASP A 3 -6.60 -7.27 0.62
N ASN A 4 -6.39 -7.91 -0.53
CA ASN A 4 -5.71 -7.34 -1.69
C ASN A 4 -6.71 -7.03 -2.81
N THR A 5 -6.91 -5.76 -3.11
CA THR A 5 -7.87 -5.30 -4.12
C THR A 5 -7.18 -4.85 -5.41
N LYS A 6 -7.72 -5.30 -6.55
CA LYS A 6 -7.24 -4.87 -7.87
C LYS A 6 -7.51 -3.39 -8.14
N LEU A 7 -6.52 -2.72 -8.72
CA LEU A 7 -6.59 -1.34 -9.16
C LEU A 7 -6.53 -1.24 -10.69
N LYS A 8 -7.03 -0.13 -11.21
CA LYS A 8 -6.76 0.26 -12.59
C LYS A 8 -5.37 0.86 -12.68
N GLU A 9 -4.47 0.19 -13.39
CA GLU A 9 -3.10 0.67 -13.66
C GLU A 9 -3.12 2.09 -14.25
N ARG A 10 -2.63 3.06 -13.47
CA ARG A 10 -2.56 4.46 -13.91
C ARG A 10 -1.61 5.26 -13.03
N LEU A 11 -0.70 6.00 -13.68
CA LEU A 11 0.10 7.02 -13.02
C LEU A 11 -0.61 8.38 -13.09
N ARG A 12 -0.54 9.15 -12.01
CA ARG A 12 -1.01 10.55 -11.98
C ARG A 12 -0.01 11.40 -11.23
N TYR A 13 0.26 12.59 -11.74
CA TYR A 13 0.90 13.62 -10.92
C TYR A 13 -0.13 14.19 -9.94
N LEU A 14 0.21 14.26 -8.67
CA LEU A 14 -0.62 14.86 -7.63
C LEU A 14 0.07 16.13 -7.10
N PRO A 15 -0.35 17.34 -7.53
CA PRO A 15 0.31 18.60 -7.16
C PRO A 15 0.39 18.84 -5.65
N ILE A 16 -0.62 18.41 -4.89
CA ILE A 16 -0.69 18.59 -3.43
C ILE A 16 0.47 17.87 -2.72
N LEU A 17 0.88 16.69 -3.22
CA LEU A 17 2.00 15.93 -2.67
C LEU A 17 3.32 16.17 -3.42
N GLY A 18 3.26 16.88 -4.56
CA GLY A 18 4.40 17.10 -5.43
C GLY A 18 5.01 15.80 -5.96
N CYS A 19 4.24 14.73 -6.16
CA CYS A 19 4.78 13.43 -6.57
C CYS A 19 3.90 12.71 -7.61
N ILE A 20 4.47 11.68 -8.25
CA ILE A 20 3.72 10.75 -9.09
C ILE A 20 3.11 9.64 -8.22
N ILE A 21 1.79 9.54 -8.21
CA ILE A 21 1.04 8.50 -7.51
C ILE A 21 0.62 7.37 -8.47
N GLY A 22 0.27 6.21 -7.90
CA GLY A 22 -0.09 4.99 -8.65
C GLY A 22 1.10 4.08 -8.95
N SER A 23 2.23 4.29 -8.26
CA SER A 23 3.42 3.45 -8.32
C SER A 23 3.62 2.69 -7.01
N THR A 24 4.38 1.59 -7.06
CA THR A 24 4.88 0.86 -5.89
C THR A 24 6.18 1.44 -5.33
N LEU A 25 6.78 2.44 -5.99
CA LEU A 25 7.98 3.13 -5.50
C LEU A 25 7.65 4.01 -4.29
N SER A 26 8.68 4.35 -3.52
CA SER A 26 8.55 5.23 -2.38
C SER A 26 8.19 6.67 -2.79
N LYS A 27 7.72 7.47 -1.83
CA LYS A 27 7.40 8.88 -2.07
C LYS A 27 8.66 9.64 -2.50
N GLU A 28 9.78 9.33 -1.88
CA GLU A 28 11.08 9.96 -2.10
C GLU A 28 11.58 9.73 -3.53
N GLU A 29 11.26 8.58 -4.12
CA GLU A 29 11.63 8.24 -5.49
C GLU A 29 10.71 8.79 -6.57
N THR A 30 9.51 9.23 -6.17
CA THR A 30 8.46 9.72 -7.07
C THR A 30 8.20 11.21 -6.92
N ILE A 31 8.95 11.87 -6.03
CA ILE A 31 8.85 13.30 -5.78
C ILE A 31 9.33 14.09 -7.01
N ILE A 32 8.62 15.17 -7.31
CA ILE A 32 8.86 16.06 -8.43
C ILE A 32 9.23 17.42 -7.86
N ASN A 33 10.50 17.78 -7.98
CA ASN A 33 11.00 19.08 -7.54
C ASN A 33 10.80 20.14 -8.63
N VAL A 34 11.04 19.76 -9.89
CA VAL A 34 10.81 20.62 -11.06
C VAL A 34 9.87 19.91 -12.03
N TYR A 35 8.95 20.64 -12.66
CA TYR A 35 7.99 20.07 -13.61
C TYR A 35 8.65 19.27 -14.76
N SER A 36 9.88 19.62 -15.13
CA SER A 36 10.68 18.89 -16.13
C SER A 36 11.05 17.47 -15.72
N ASP A 37 10.95 17.12 -14.43
CA ASP A 37 11.32 15.81 -13.88
C ASP A 37 10.18 14.79 -14.02
N ILE A 38 8.98 15.23 -14.40
CA ILE A 38 7.81 14.35 -14.56
C ILE A 38 8.08 13.24 -15.60
N PRO A 39 8.56 13.53 -16.82
CA PRO A 39 8.80 12.50 -17.82
C PRO A 39 9.88 11.50 -17.40
N SER A 40 10.99 11.95 -16.81
CA SER A 40 12.08 11.08 -16.36
C SER A 40 11.62 10.16 -15.22
N THR A 41 10.86 10.70 -14.26
CA THR A 41 10.29 9.92 -13.15
C THR A 41 9.28 8.89 -13.65
N ILE A 42 8.40 9.25 -14.61
CA ILE A 42 7.47 8.30 -15.23
C ILE A 42 8.23 7.19 -15.98
N ASN A 43 9.31 7.53 -16.67
CA ASN A 43 10.13 6.54 -17.38
C ASN A 43 10.82 5.58 -16.40
N LYS A 44 11.41 6.09 -15.30
CA LYS A 44 11.95 5.26 -14.21
C LYS A 44 10.91 4.25 -13.71
N ILE A 45 9.70 4.72 -13.37
CA ILE A 45 8.62 3.84 -12.88
C ILE A 45 8.27 2.73 -13.89
N LYS A 46 8.28 3.06 -15.20
CA LYS A 46 8.01 2.08 -16.26
C LYS A 46 9.15 1.08 -16.42
N GLU A 47 10.39 1.55 -16.42
CA GLU A 47 11.60 0.72 -16.54
C GLU A 47 11.70 -0.29 -15.39
N GLU A 48 11.32 0.10 -14.18
CA GLU A 48 11.32 -0.77 -12.99
C GLU A 48 10.06 -1.65 -12.86
N ASN A 49 9.12 -1.57 -13.83
CA ASN A 49 7.81 -2.22 -13.77
C ASN A 49 7.12 -1.97 -12.42
N ALA A 50 7.12 -0.72 -11.98
CA ALA A 50 6.66 -0.29 -10.66
C ALA A 50 5.30 0.41 -10.70
N ILE A 51 4.49 0.17 -11.72
CA ILE A 51 3.08 0.63 -11.76
C ILE A 51 2.27 -0.29 -10.83
N ALA A 52 1.53 0.30 -9.91
CA ALA A 52 0.70 -0.45 -8.98
C ALA A 52 -0.44 -1.14 -9.72
N LYS A 53 -0.60 -2.43 -9.47
CA LYS A 53 -1.69 -3.25 -10.03
C LYS A 53 -2.76 -3.55 -9.00
N ASP A 54 -2.35 -3.85 -7.78
CA ASP A 54 -3.25 -4.05 -6.65
C ASP A 54 -2.84 -3.17 -5.46
N VAL A 55 -3.71 -3.12 -4.46
CA VAL A 55 -3.46 -2.46 -3.18
C VAL A 55 -3.86 -3.40 -2.05
N HIS A 56 -2.92 -3.61 -1.14
CA HIS A 56 -3.17 -4.33 0.09
C HIS A 56 -3.76 -3.36 1.12
N VAL A 57 -4.97 -3.67 1.59
CA VAL A 57 -5.80 -2.78 2.41
C VAL A 57 -5.89 -3.32 3.82
N TYR A 58 -5.41 -2.56 4.80
CA TYR A 58 -5.62 -2.87 6.21
C TYR A 58 -6.79 -2.08 6.78
N ILE A 59 -7.82 -2.80 7.24
CA ILE A 59 -9.01 -2.24 7.85
C ILE A 59 -9.03 -2.59 9.34
N LEU A 60 -9.08 -1.56 10.17
CA LEU A 60 -9.32 -1.68 11.61
C LEU A 60 -10.82 -1.77 11.87
N GLN A 61 -11.21 -2.88 12.48
CA GLN A 61 -12.55 -3.09 13.00
C GLN A 61 -12.53 -2.86 14.50
N ILE A 62 -13.25 -1.83 14.96
CA ILE A 62 -13.39 -1.52 16.37
C ILE A 62 -14.57 -2.33 16.92
N LEU A 63 -14.36 -3.03 18.04
CA LEU A 63 -15.35 -3.87 18.71
C LEU A 63 -16.39 -3.03 19.49
N LEU A 64 -16.95 -2.01 18.84
CA LEU A 64 -18.02 -1.19 19.39
C LEU A 64 -19.26 -1.32 18.50
N PRO A 65 -20.45 -1.46 19.08
CA PRO A 65 -21.69 -1.51 18.30
C PRO A 65 -21.80 -0.29 17.38
N LYS A 66 -22.06 -0.53 16.09
CA LYS A 66 -22.29 0.51 15.05
C LYS A 66 -21.08 1.41 14.74
N PHE A 67 -19.88 1.08 15.22
CA PHE A 67 -18.69 1.82 14.80
C PHE A 67 -18.24 1.34 13.41
N PRO A 68 -18.10 2.24 12.41
CA PRO A 68 -17.73 1.85 11.06
C PRO A 68 -16.26 1.41 10.99
N PRO A 69 -15.90 0.45 10.11
CA PRO A 69 -14.51 0.09 9.89
C PRO A 69 -13.68 1.29 9.38
N VAL A 70 -12.42 1.37 9.81
CA VAL A 70 -11.50 2.45 9.43
C VAL A 70 -10.33 1.87 8.65
N ILE A 71 -10.01 2.47 7.49
CA ILE A 71 -8.81 2.09 6.73
C ILE A 71 -7.58 2.67 7.45
N VAL A 72 -6.64 1.81 7.82
CA VAL A 72 -5.39 2.18 8.50
C VAL A 72 -4.25 2.35 7.52
N ALA A 73 -4.18 1.48 6.51
CA ALA A 73 -3.13 1.54 5.50
C ALA A 73 -3.63 1.02 4.14
N LEU A 74 -3.11 1.65 3.09
CA LEU A 74 -3.26 1.25 1.70
C LEU A 74 -1.85 1.15 1.12
N ILE A 75 -1.40 -0.07 0.84
CA ILE A 75 -0.05 -0.31 0.35
C ILE A 75 -0.11 -0.84 -1.09
N PRO A 76 0.32 -0.06 -2.09
CA PRO A 76 0.31 -0.49 -3.47
C PRO A 76 1.32 -1.60 -3.71
N ASN A 77 0.96 -2.57 -4.55
CA ASN A 77 1.84 -3.67 -4.94
C ASN A 77 1.68 -4.03 -6.44
N LYS A 78 2.44 -5.02 -6.91
CA LYS A 78 2.48 -5.45 -8.31
C LYS A 78 1.43 -6.53 -8.65
N GLY A 79 0.59 -6.92 -7.69
CA GLY A 79 -0.45 -7.94 -7.85
C GLY A 79 0.06 -9.39 -7.95
N SER A 80 1.31 -9.63 -7.55
CA SER A 80 1.94 -10.96 -7.54
C SER A 80 2.74 -11.19 -6.27
N ASP A 81 2.29 -10.60 -5.16
CA ASP A 81 2.97 -10.70 -3.87
C ASP A 81 3.02 -12.17 -3.41
N SER A 82 4.20 -12.60 -2.99
CA SER A 82 4.39 -13.91 -2.38
C SER A 82 3.96 -13.91 -0.91
N ALA A 83 3.87 -15.09 -0.30
CA ALA A 83 3.58 -15.20 1.14
C ALA A 83 4.59 -14.38 1.97
N ASN A 84 5.88 -14.42 1.60
CA ASN A 84 6.91 -13.64 2.28
C ASN A 84 6.70 -12.13 2.12
N ASP A 85 6.28 -11.66 0.95
CA ASP A 85 6.00 -10.24 0.73
C ASP A 85 4.84 -9.79 1.63
N ILE A 86 3.77 -10.59 1.72
CA ILE A 86 2.63 -10.35 2.62
C ILE A 86 3.07 -10.35 4.09
N THR A 87 3.93 -11.29 4.51
CA THR A 87 4.51 -11.29 5.87
C THR A 87 5.28 -9.99 6.15
N GLN A 88 6.03 -9.47 5.16
CA GLN A 88 6.73 -8.18 5.32
C GLN A 88 5.76 -7.01 5.43
N LEU A 89 4.64 -7.03 4.69
CA LEU A 89 3.58 -6.03 4.85
C LEU A 89 2.97 -6.06 6.25
N HIS A 90 2.70 -7.25 6.80
CA HIS A 90 2.21 -7.42 8.18
C HIS A 90 3.21 -6.89 9.21
N LYS A 91 4.51 -7.18 9.04
CA LYS A 91 5.57 -6.64 9.90
C LYS A 91 5.62 -5.12 9.83
N LYS A 92 5.55 -4.54 8.63
CA LYS A 92 5.53 -3.08 8.44
C LYS A 92 4.33 -2.43 9.14
N LEU A 93 3.14 -3.03 9.04
CA LEU A 93 1.96 -2.55 9.77
C LEU A 93 2.20 -2.58 11.29
N LEU A 94 2.67 -3.71 11.83
CA LEU A 94 2.79 -3.93 13.27
C LEU A 94 3.95 -3.15 13.91
N GLN A 95 5.06 -2.99 13.19
CA GLN A 95 6.30 -2.40 13.72
C GLN A 95 6.45 -0.91 13.40
N GLU A 96 5.85 -0.43 12.31
CA GLU A 96 5.99 0.98 11.89
C GLU A 96 4.68 1.74 12.00
N ILE A 97 3.62 1.28 11.32
CA ILE A 97 2.39 2.07 11.14
C ILE A 97 1.57 2.12 12.44
N ALA A 98 1.27 0.96 13.05
CA ALA A 98 0.42 0.90 14.23
C ALA A 98 1.03 1.63 15.44
N PRO A 99 2.35 1.51 15.74
CA PRO A 99 2.97 2.29 16.82
C PRO A 99 2.92 3.80 16.58
N GLN A 100 3.16 4.25 15.34
CA GLN A 100 3.08 5.69 15.00
C GLN A 100 1.67 6.26 15.20
N LEU A 101 0.64 5.43 15.00
CA LEU A 101 -0.77 5.80 15.21
C LEU A 101 -1.24 5.57 16.65
N GLY A 102 -0.40 5.04 17.54
CA GLY A 102 -0.80 4.66 18.90
C GLY A 102 -1.83 3.52 18.96
N LEU A 103 -1.86 2.66 17.93
CA LEU A 103 -2.80 1.56 17.82
C LEU A 103 -2.22 0.27 18.40
N HIS A 104 -2.96 -0.36 19.30
CA HIS A 104 -2.65 -1.70 19.81
C HIS A 104 -3.46 -2.74 19.02
N ILE A 105 -2.78 -3.47 18.12
CA ILE A 105 -3.41 -4.51 17.30
C ILE A 105 -3.50 -5.80 18.11
N LEU A 106 -4.72 -6.30 18.31
CA LEU A 106 -4.98 -7.56 19.02
C LEU A 106 -4.93 -8.78 18.10
N SER A 107 -5.41 -8.63 16.87
CA SER A 107 -5.45 -9.70 15.88
C SER A 107 -5.45 -9.14 14.46
N LEU A 108 -4.96 -9.97 13.53
CA LEU A 108 -5.06 -9.76 12.10
C LEU A 108 -5.88 -10.90 11.50
N GLY A 109 -6.76 -10.57 10.57
CA GLY A 109 -7.62 -11.53 9.89
C GLY A 109 -7.57 -11.26 8.39
N SER A 110 -7.54 -12.34 7.61
CA SER A 110 -7.33 -12.37 6.15
C SER A 110 -8.47 -13.11 5.45
N ASP A 111 -8.49 -13.09 4.12
CA ASP A 111 -9.53 -13.75 3.32
C ASP A 111 -9.31 -15.27 3.16
N GLY A 112 -8.13 -15.75 3.55
CA GLY A 112 -7.78 -17.16 3.55
C GLY A 112 -7.31 -17.69 2.19
N THR A 113 -6.95 -16.82 1.25
CA THR A 113 -6.22 -17.23 0.04
C THR A 113 -4.96 -18.03 0.39
N ILE A 114 -4.55 -18.96 -0.49
CA ILE A 114 -3.44 -19.88 -0.19
C ILE A 114 -2.12 -19.17 0.10
N VAL A 115 -1.94 -17.98 -0.48
CA VAL A 115 -0.75 -17.16 -0.29
C VAL A 115 -0.79 -16.47 1.07
N GLU A 116 -1.94 -15.90 1.47
CA GLU A 116 -2.14 -15.31 2.79
C GLU A 116 -2.08 -16.34 3.93
N PHE A 117 -2.62 -17.54 3.71
CA PHE A 117 -2.54 -18.62 4.70
C PHE A 117 -1.08 -19.06 4.99
N ARG A 118 -0.18 -18.85 4.03
CA ARG A 118 1.25 -19.20 4.15
C ARG A 118 2.10 -18.04 4.66
N ALA A 119 1.54 -16.85 4.82
CA ALA A 119 2.21 -15.63 5.24
C ALA A 119 2.29 -15.50 6.77
#